data_AF-A0AAE1W5W3-F1
#
_entry.id   AF-A0AAE1W5W3-F1
#
_cell.length_a   1.000
_cell.length_b   1.000
_cell.length_c   1.000
_cell.angle_alpha   90.00
_cell.angle_beta   90.00
_cell.angle_gamma   90.00
#
_symmetry.space_group_name_H-M   'P 1'
#
loop_
_entity.id
_entity.type
_entity.pdbx_description
1 polymer ?
#
loop_
_entity_poly.entity_id
_entity_poly.type
_entity_poly.pdbx_seq_one_letter_code
_entity_poly.pdbx_strand_id
1 'polypeptide(L)'
;MKSSSLKRWLTICSDDSMKWKFRPTVNLLCKYLGDFLIASYLDVIQESGYDSAYVKEIERAVLVKTLDCFWRDHLVNMNRLSSAVNVRSFGHRNPLEEYKIDGCRFFISMLSATRRVTVESLLRSYILGSDRKSCYGSKRIQLHPSEVTDHK
;
A
#
# COMPACT_ATOMS: atom_id res chain seq x y z
N MET A 1 -48.43 -28.07 1.08
CA MET A 1 -47.16 -28.82 1.15
C MET A 1 -46.35 -28.58 -0.13
N LYS A 2 -45.06 -28.26 0.01
CA LYS A 2 -43.97 -28.26 -1.00
C LYS A 2 -43.89 -27.14 -2.07
N SER A 3 -44.26 -25.88 -1.76
CA SER A 3 -43.78 -24.71 -2.55
C SER A 3 -42.58 -23.98 -1.92
N SER A 4 -42.07 -24.46 -0.78
CA SER A 4 -40.99 -23.80 -0.03
C SER A 4 -39.59 -24.09 -0.56
N SER A 5 -39.34 -25.26 -1.16
CA SER A 5 -37.99 -25.61 -1.65
C SER A 5 -37.65 -24.92 -2.96
N LEU A 6 -38.62 -24.74 -3.87
CA LEU A 6 -38.38 -24.02 -5.13
C LEU A 6 -38.23 -22.51 -4.91
N LYS A 7 -38.98 -21.91 -3.99
CA LYS A 7 -38.79 -20.49 -3.62
C LYS A 7 -37.43 -20.27 -2.94
N ARG A 8 -36.99 -21.18 -2.06
CA ARG A 8 -35.67 -21.11 -1.42
C ARG A 8 -34.51 -21.39 -2.39
N TRP A 9 -34.73 -22.27 -3.38
CA TRP A 9 -33.79 -22.51 -4.48
C TRP A 9 -33.69 -21.30 -5.43
N LEU A 10 -34.82 -20.64 -5.72
CA LEU A 10 -34.83 -19.37 -6.46
C LEU A 10 -34.09 -18.25 -5.72
N THR A 11 -34.15 -18.18 -4.37
CA THR A 11 -33.35 -17.21 -3.60
C THR A 11 -31.86 -17.54 -3.57
N ILE A 12 -31.47 -18.81 -3.72
CA ILE A 12 -30.05 -19.20 -3.86
C ILE A 12 -29.53 -18.85 -5.26
N CYS A 13 -30.40 -18.83 -6.28
CA CYS A 13 -30.04 -18.49 -7.66
C CYS A 13 -30.32 -17.02 -8.04
N SER A 14 -30.93 -16.21 -7.17
CA SER A 14 -31.12 -14.78 -7.38
C SER A 14 -29.90 -13.99 -6.90
N ASP A 15 -29.00 -13.83 -7.86
CA ASP A 15 -27.99 -12.77 -8.01
C ASP A 15 -26.64 -12.93 -7.30
N ASP A 16 -25.92 -13.99 -7.67
CA ASP A 16 -24.44 -13.98 -7.64
C ASP A 16 -23.84 -13.69 -9.05
N SER A 17 -24.68 -13.20 -9.99
CA SER A 17 -24.30 -12.97 -11.40
C SER A 17 -23.48 -11.68 -11.57
N MET A 18 -23.67 -10.71 -10.68
CA MET A 18 -23.00 -9.40 -10.76
C MET A 18 -21.51 -9.40 -10.40
N LYS A 19 -20.96 -10.47 -9.80
CA LYS A 19 -19.53 -10.53 -9.43
C LYS A 19 -18.59 -10.74 -10.62
N TRP A 20 -19.04 -11.38 -11.70
CA TRP A 20 -18.17 -11.76 -12.82
C TRP A 20 -18.12 -10.71 -13.93
N LYS A 21 -19.21 -9.96 -14.14
CA LYS A 21 -19.30 -8.90 -15.18
C LYS A 21 -18.56 -7.62 -14.82
N PHE A 22 -18.36 -7.34 -13.55
CA PHE A 22 -17.66 -6.13 -13.10
C PHE A 22 -16.12 -6.27 -13.18
N ARG A 23 -15.59 -7.51 -13.24
CA ARG A 23 -14.14 -7.75 -13.23
C ARG A 23 -13.39 -7.12 -14.42
N PRO A 24 -13.85 -7.22 -15.68
CA PRO A 24 -13.15 -6.60 -16.82
C PRO A 24 -13.17 -5.07 -16.74
N THR A 25 -14.30 -4.49 -16.37
CA THR A 25 -14.48 -3.03 -16.29
C THR A 25 -13.64 -2.42 -15.15
N VAL A 26 -13.58 -3.06 -13.98
CA VAL A 26 -12.67 -2.59 -12.91
C VAL A 26 -11.21 -2.73 -13.29
N ASN A 27 -10.84 -3.77 -14.04
CA ASN A 27 -9.45 -3.95 -14.47
C ASN A 27 -9.03 -2.84 -15.43
N LEU A 28 -9.92 -2.45 -16.36
CA LEU A 28 -9.65 -1.35 -17.29
C LEU A 28 -9.57 -0.01 -16.57
N LEU A 29 -10.50 0.27 -15.65
CA LEU A 29 -10.51 1.51 -14.88
C LEU A 29 -9.28 1.62 -13.96
N CYS A 30 -8.91 0.53 -13.27
CA CYS A 30 -7.70 0.48 -12.44
C CYS A 30 -6.44 0.68 -13.28
N LYS A 31 -6.40 0.13 -14.51
CA LYS A 31 -5.29 0.37 -15.44
C LYS A 31 -5.21 1.84 -15.83
N TYR A 32 -6.32 2.44 -16.27
CA TYR A 32 -6.37 3.85 -16.66
C TYR A 32 -5.98 4.80 -15.50
N LEU A 33 -6.53 4.57 -14.30
CA LEU A 33 -6.18 5.36 -13.12
C LEU A 33 -4.72 5.15 -12.71
N GLY A 34 -4.19 3.92 -12.85
CA GLY A 34 -2.78 3.63 -12.60
C GLY A 34 -1.87 4.40 -13.56
N ASP A 35 -2.17 4.35 -14.86
CA ASP A 35 -1.42 5.07 -15.89
C ASP A 35 -1.50 6.60 -15.65
N PHE A 36 -2.68 7.12 -15.29
CA PHE A 36 -2.88 8.54 -14.93
C PHE A 36 -2.06 8.95 -13.71
N LEU A 37 -2.07 8.14 -12.63
CA LEU A 37 -1.29 8.41 -11.42
C LEU A 37 0.22 8.39 -11.70
N ILE A 38 0.69 7.45 -12.52
CA ILE A 38 2.10 7.37 -12.92
C ILE A 38 2.50 8.61 -13.72
N ALA A 39 1.67 9.02 -14.68
CA ALA A 39 1.91 10.22 -15.48
C ALA A 39 1.97 11.48 -14.61
N SER A 40 0.98 11.67 -13.73
CA SER A 40 0.95 12.80 -12.79
C SER A 40 2.16 12.79 -11.84
N TYR A 41 2.60 11.62 -11.39
CA TYR A 41 3.78 11.48 -10.54
C TYR A 41 5.06 11.93 -11.24
N LEU A 42 5.27 11.46 -12.48
CA LEU A 42 6.45 11.82 -13.27
C LEU A 42 6.51 13.32 -13.59
N ASP A 43 5.36 13.92 -13.88
CA ASP A 43 5.24 15.36 -14.15
C ASP A 43 5.68 16.20 -12.93
N VAL A 44 5.15 15.87 -11.75
CA VAL A 44 5.51 16.55 -10.49
C VAL A 44 7.01 16.42 -10.19
N ILE A 45 7.62 15.27 -10.46
CA ILE A 45 9.07 15.10 -10.29
C ILE A 45 9.84 15.99 -11.26
N GLN A 46 9.43 16.06 -12.52
CA GLN A 46 10.10 16.90 -13.52
C GLN A 46 10.01 18.39 -13.16
N GLU A 47 8.82 18.89 -12.80
CA GLU A 47 8.63 20.28 -12.36
C GLU A 47 9.47 20.62 -11.12
N SER A 48 9.67 19.63 -10.24
CA SER A 48 10.44 19.84 -9.03
C SER A 48 11.95 19.96 -9.26
N GLY A 49 12.48 19.48 -10.39
CA GLY A 49 13.91 19.54 -10.72
C GLY A 49 14.82 18.81 -9.73
N TYR A 50 14.30 17.82 -8.99
CA TYR A 50 15.12 17.01 -8.07
C TYR A 50 15.99 16.00 -8.83
N ASP A 51 17.16 15.70 -8.26
CA ASP A 51 17.98 14.61 -8.77
C ASP A 51 17.29 13.24 -8.59
N SER A 52 17.48 12.34 -9.56
CA SER A 52 16.83 11.03 -9.57
C SER A 52 17.24 10.17 -8.37
N ALA A 53 18.50 10.28 -7.90
CA ALA A 53 18.94 9.52 -6.72
C ALA A 53 18.26 10.02 -5.45
N TYR A 54 18.05 11.33 -5.32
CA TYR A 54 17.35 11.94 -4.19
C TYR A 54 15.88 11.48 -4.11
N VAL A 55 15.17 11.47 -5.23
CA VAL A 55 13.77 11.01 -5.29
C VAL A 55 13.66 9.54 -4.86
N LYS A 56 14.54 8.67 -5.36
CA LYS A 56 14.57 7.24 -4.99
C LYS A 56 14.83 7.03 -3.51
N GLU A 57 15.70 7.85 -2.89
CA GLU A 57 15.99 7.73 -1.46
C GLU A 57 14.77 8.12 -0.62
N ILE A 58 14.03 9.17 -1.01
CA ILE A 58 12.77 9.53 -0.36
C ILE A 58 11.74 8.40 -0.50
N GLU A 59 11.55 7.88 -1.72
CA GLU A 59 10.62 6.77 -1.97
C GLU A 59 10.92 5.57 -1.06
N ARG A 60 12.20 5.19 -1.00
CA ARG A 60 12.67 4.09 -0.15
C ARG A 60 12.44 4.38 1.32
N ALA A 61 12.78 5.59 1.79
CA ALA A 61 12.62 5.98 3.18
C ALA A 61 11.14 5.93 3.61
N VAL A 62 10.23 6.44 2.77
CA VAL A 62 8.78 6.40 3.02
C VAL A 62 8.28 4.96 3.04
N LEU A 63 8.66 4.14 2.06
CA LEU A 63 8.26 2.74 1.98
C LEU A 63 8.73 1.93 3.20
N VAL A 64 10.01 2.08 3.60
CA VAL A 64 10.55 1.36 4.75
C VAL A 64 9.85 1.79 6.04
N LYS A 65 9.61 3.10 6.21
CA LYS A 65 8.92 3.64 7.38
C LYS A 65 7.48 3.12 7.50
N THR A 66 6.73 3.11 6.40
CA THR A 66 5.35 2.60 6.42
C THR A 66 5.33 1.09 6.65
N LEU A 67 6.21 0.34 5.98
CA LEU A 67 6.32 -1.11 6.15
C LEU A 67 6.63 -1.49 7.60
N ASP A 68 7.60 -0.82 8.22
CA ASP A 68 8.01 -1.07 9.61
C ASP A 68 6.87 -0.79 10.61
N CYS A 69 6.06 0.25 10.35
CA CYS A 69 4.85 0.52 11.15
C CYS A 69 3.87 -0.65 11.10
N PHE A 70 3.48 -1.08 9.90
CA PHE A 70 2.54 -2.18 9.72
C PHE A 70 3.09 -3.53 10.19
N TRP A 71 4.39 -3.74 10.07
CA TRP A 71 5.05 -4.97 10.51
C TRP A 71 4.99 -5.12 12.04
N ARG A 72 5.25 -4.05 12.79
CA ARG A 72 5.09 -4.08 14.26
C ARG A 72 3.66 -4.43 14.66
N ASP A 73 2.67 -3.79 14.05
CA ASP A 73 1.26 -4.07 14.33
C ASP A 73 0.89 -5.51 13.97
N HIS A 74 1.44 -6.02 12.86
CA HIS A 74 1.27 -7.41 12.45
C HIS A 74 1.85 -8.39 13.48
N LEU A 75 3.06 -8.15 14.00
CA LEU A 75 3.65 -9.00 15.05
C LEU A 75 2.79 -9.05 16.31
N VAL A 76 2.27 -7.90 16.76
CA VAL A 76 1.34 -7.82 17.89
C VAL A 76 0.06 -8.63 17.59
N ASN A 77 -0.47 -8.51 16.38
CA ASN A 77 -1.65 -9.25 15.95
C ASN A 77 -1.40 -10.76 15.84
N MET A 78 -0.22 -11.19 15.39
CA MET A 78 0.18 -12.60 15.33
C MET A 78 0.32 -13.22 16.73
N ASN A 79 0.83 -12.46 17.71
CA ASN A 79 0.88 -12.91 19.10
C ASN A 79 -0.53 -13.09 19.69
N ARG A 80 -1.45 -12.16 19.38
CA ARG A 80 -2.87 -12.29 19.75
C ARG A 80 -3.53 -13.49 19.07
N LEU A 81 -3.26 -13.72 17.78
CA LEU A 81 -3.76 -14.86 17.04
C LEU A 81 -3.28 -16.19 17.64
N SER A 82 -2.00 -16.29 18.00
CA SER A 82 -1.45 -17.49 18.64
C SER A 82 -2.19 -17.84 19.94
N SER A 83 -2.44 -16.84 20.79
CA SER A 83 -3.19 -17.01 22.03
C SER A 83 -4.65 -17.44 21.76
N ALA A 84 -5.31 -16.83 20.77
CA ALA A 84 -6.69 -17.16 20.41
C ALA A 84 -6.83 -18.58 19.83
N VAL A 85 -5.89 -19.00 18.97
CA VAL A 85 -5.86 -20.34 18.38
C VAL A 85 -5.67 -21.41 19.45
N ASN A 86 -4.81 -21.15 20.45
CA ASN A 86 -4.59 -22.07 21.57
C ASN A 86 -5.85 -22.29 22.42
N VAL A 87 -6.76 -21.30 22.48
CA VAL A 87 -8.07 -21.46 23.12
C VAL A 87 -9.05 -22.23 22.23
N ARG A 88 -8.96 -22.12 20.89
CA ARG A 88 -9.85 -22.84 19.97
C ARG A 88 -9.47 -24.32 19.76
N SER A 89 -8.22 -24.69 20.03
CA SER A 89 -7.76 -26.10 19.93
C SER A 89 -8.49 -27.07 20.86
N PHE A 90 -9.18 -26.59 21.90
CA PHE A 90 -10.05 -27.45 22.71
C PHE A 90 -11.25 -28.02 21.92
N GLY A 91 -11.56 -27.47 20.74
CA GLY A 91 -12.66 -27.88 19.87
C GLY A 91 -12.31 -28.89 18.76
N HIS A 92 -11.28 -29.73 18.93
CA HIS A 92 -10.82 -30.74 17.94
C HIS A 92 -10.35 -30.20 16.59
N ARG A 93 -10.06 -28.90 16.50
CA ARG A 93 -9.43 -28.29 15.31
C ARG A 93 -7.93 -28.25 15.48
N ASN A 94 -7.19 -28.46 14.39
CA ASN A 94 -5.74 -28.42 14.43
C ASN A 94 -5.24 -26.96 14.59
N PRO A 95 -4.64 -26.59 15.73
CA PRO A 95 -4.23 -25.21 15.98
C PRO A 95 -3.18 -24.73 14.96
N LEU A 96 -2.29 -25.61 14.52
CA LEU A 96 -1.24 -25.24 13.59
C LEU A 96 -1.79 -24.82 12.22
N GLU A 97 -2.86 -25.48 11.78
CA GLU A 97 -3.50 -25.18 10.50
C GLU A 97 -4.25 -23.85 10.55
N GLU A 98 -5.04 -23.62 11.60
CA GLU A 98 -5.74 -22.34 11.78
C GLU A 98 -4.77 -21.16 11.85
N TYR A 99 -3.69 -21.30 12.60
CA TYR A 99 -2.66 -20.26 12.70
C TYR A 99 -2.06 -19.91 11.33
N LYS A 100 -1.75 -20.91 10.51
CA LYS A 100 -1.21 -20.71 9.16
C LYS A 100 -2.21 -19.99 8.25
N ILE A 101 -3.48 -20.44 8.25
CA ILE A 101 -4.52 -19.85 7.39
C ILE A 101 -4.79 -18.40 7.78
N ASP A 102 -5.08 -18.15 9.05
CA ASP A 102 -5.38 -16.80 9.55
C ASP A 102 -4.16 -15.88 9.46
N GLY A 103 -2.96 -16.40 9.76
CA GLY A 103 -1.70 -15.66 9.66
C GLY A 103 -1.40 -15.21 8.22
N CYS A 104 -1.55 -16.10 7.25
CA CYS A 104 -1.41 -15.76 5.82
C CYS A 104 -2.44 -14.69 5.40
N ARG A 105 -3.70 -14.81 5.85
CA ARG A 105 -4.75 -13.81 5.55
C ARG A 105 -4.39 -12.44 6.11
N PHE A 106 -3.90 -12.38 7.35
CA PHE A 106 -3.46 -11.13 7.97
C PHE A 106 -2.24 -10.53 7.28
N PHE A 107 -1.28 -11.35 6.86
CA PHE A 107 -0.10 -10.89 6.12
C PHE A 107 -0.47 -10.26 4.77
N ILE A 108 -1.35 -10.90 3.98
CA ILE A 108 -1.81 -10.35 2.70
C ILE A 108 -2.56 -9.03 2.91
N SER A 109 -3.40 -8.96 3.95
CA SER A 109 -4.12 -7.74 4.31
C SER A 109 -3.16 -6.60 4.69
N MET A 110 -2.14 -6.89 5.50
CA MET A 110 -1.09 -5.96 5.87
C MET A 110 -0.35 -5.44 4.63
N LEU A 111 0.11 -6.31 3.73
CA LEU A 111 0.81 -5.88 2.51
C LEU A 111 -0.05 -4.95 1.63
N SER A 112 -1.34 -5.24 1.51
CA SER A 112 -2.29 -4.39 0.76
C SER A 112 -2.45 -3.02 1.41
N ALA A 113 -2.53 -2.97 2.75
CA ALA A 113 -2.61 -1.72 3.50
C ALA A 113 -1.31 -0.91 3.37
N THR A 114 -0.15 -1.53 3.53
CA THR A 114 1.16 -0.87 3.36
C THR A 114 1.27 -0.24 1.99
N ARG A 115 0.96 -0.98 0.90
CA ARG A 115 1.03 -0.44 -0.46
C ARG A 115 0.13 0.80 -0.62
N ARG A 116 -1.10 0.76 -0.11
CA ARG A 116 -2.04 1.88 -0.20
C ARG A 116 -1.50 3.12 0.51
N VAL A 117 -1.07 2.95 1.76
CA VAL A 117 -0.59 4.06 2.60
C VAL A 117 0.73 4.62 2.07
N THR A 118 1.62 3.79 1.52
CA THR A 118 2.85 4.28 0.88
C THR A 118 2.53 5.17 -0.30
N VAL A 119 1.66 4.75 -1.22
CA VAL A 119 1.28 5.57 -2.40
C VAL A 119 0.63 6.88 -1.96
N GLU A 120 -0.29 6.83 -1.00
CA GLU A 120 -0.93 8.02 -0.44
C GLU A 120 0.09 8.98 0.20
N SER A 121 1.00 8.44 1.02
CA SER A 121 2.04 9.22 1.70
C SER A 121 2.99 9.88 0.71
N LEU A 122 3.38 9.17 -0.35
CA LEU A 122 4.21 9.71 -1.42
C LEU A 122 3.49 10.86 -2.11
N LEU A 123 2.28 10.63 -2.64
CA LEU A 123 1.50 11.67 -3.32
C LEU A 123 1.30 12.91 -2.44
N ARG A 124 0.96 12.71 -1.17
CA ARG A 124 0.81 13.82 -0.21
C ARG A 124 2.12 14.58 0.01
N SER A 125 3.24 13.87 0.12
CA SER A 125 4.56 14.49 0.33
C SER A 125 4.99 15.34 -0.86
N TYR A 126 4.70 14.91 -2.09
CA TYR A 126 5.04 15.65 -3.30
C TYR A 126 4.10 16.85 -3.53
N ILE A 127 2.80 16.72 -3.24
CA ILE A 127 1.85 17.84 -3.29
C ILE A 127 2.22 18.94 -2.29
N LEU A 128 2.49 18.57 -1.02
CA LEU A 128 2.93 19.54 0.01
C LEU A 128 4.36 20.07 -0.24
N GLY A 129 5.19 19.30 -0.94
CA GLY A 129 6.51 19.71 -1.38
C GLY A 129 6.47 20.81 -2.44
N SER A 130 5.43 20.85 -3.28
CA SER A 130 5.22 21.91 -4.27
C SER A 130 4.92 23.26 -3.61
N ASP A 131 4.14 23.26 -2.52
CA ASP A 131 3.73 24.49 -1.81
C ASP A 131 4.90 25.18 -1.08
N ARG A 132 5.95 24.42 -0.71
CA ARG A 132 7.18 25.00 -0.12
C ARG A 132 8.05 25.75 -1.11
N LYS A 133 7.80 25.66 -2.42
CA LYS A 133 8.58 26.36 -3.45
C LYS A 133 8.22 27.85 -3.56
N SER A 134 7.09 28.29 -3.00
CA SER A 134 6.76 29.73 -2.89
C SER A 134 7.62 30.45 -1.84
N CYS A 135 8.14 29.74 -0.83
CA CYS A 135 8.78 30.36 0.34
C CYS A 135 10.32 30.31 0.37
N TYR A 136 10.98 29.71 -0.62
CA TYR A 136 12.45 29.76 -0.78
C TYR A 136 12.86 30.38 -2.11
N GLY A 137 12.39 31.60 -2.33
CA GLY A 137 13.14 32.56 -3.13
C GLY A 137 14.49 32.84 -2.45
N SER A 138 15.56 32.70 -3.21
CA SER A 138 16.89 33.25 -2.93
C SER A 138 17.63 32.70 -1.69
N LYS A 139 18.26 31.54 -1.84
CA LYS A 139 19.67 31.36 -1.45
C LYS A 139 20.31 30.37 -2.41
N ARG A 140 20.90 30.94 -3.47
CA ARG A 140 21.90 30.34 -4.34
C ARG A 140 23.03 29.82 -3.44
N ILE A 141 23.07 28.52 -3.17
CA ILE A 141 24.28 27.88 -2.65
C ILE A 141 25.30 28.01 -3.78
N GLN A 142 26.24 28.95 -3.62
CA GLN A 142 27.42 29.04 -4.46
C GLN A 142 28.26 27.79 -4.18
N LEU A 143 28.19 26.80 -5.06
CA LEU A 143 29.27 25.83 -5.20
C LEU A 143 30.40 26.57 -5.92
N HIS A 144 31.34 27.09 -5.15
CA HIS A 144 32.58 27.63 -5.71
C HIS A 144 33.36 26.48 -6.35
N PRO A 145 33.86 26.64 -7.59
CA PRO A 145 34.68 25.63 -8.24
C PRO A 145 35.99 25.41 -7.48
N SER A 146 36.42 24.16 -7.50
CA SER A 146 37.75 23.63 -7.21
C SER A 146 38.88 24.66 -7.07
N GLU A 147 39.54 24.69 -5.90
CA GLU A 147 40.95 25.02 -5.81
C GLU A 147 41.73 23.77 -5.39
N VAL A 148 42.37 23.19 -6.39
CA VAL A 148 43.59 22.40 -6.27
C VAL A 148 44.67 23.33 -5.73
N THR A 149 45.26 23.01 -4.58
CA THR A 149 46.69 23.20 -4.35
C THR A 149 47.19 22.22 -3.30
N ASP A 150 48.07 21.35 -3.77
CA ASP A 150 49.16 20.68 -3.06
C ASP A 150 49.87 21.65 -2.09
N HIS A 151 50.31 21.18 -0.92
CA HIS A 151 51.56 21.58 -0.24
C HIS A 151 51.67 21.04 1.20
N LYS A 152 52.58 20.06 1.32
CA LYS A 152 53.65 19.89 2.32
C LYS A 152 53.54 18.71 3.29
#